data_AF-A0A151R1U9-F1
#
_entry.id   AF-A0A151R1U9-F1
#
_cell.length_a   1.000
_cell.length_b   1.000
_cell.length_c   1.000
_cell.angle_alpha   90.00
_cell.angle_beta   90.00
_cell.angle_gamma   90.00
#
_symmetry.space_group_name_H-M   'P 1'
#
loop_
_entity.id
_entity.type
_entity.pdbx_description
1 polymer ?
#
loop_
_entity_poly.entity_id
_entity_poly.type
_entity_poly.pdbx_seq_one_letter_code
_entity_poly.pdbx_strand_id
1 'polypeptide(L)'
;MEPDFWDPNPNKICEKIFPLTFLFKPLSLNKTRKFYEFILVDSKSVSIKHNFDKSDNQLITHSTLQILKVLTFKDFETNPNQIKKISQPFDLIGYNY
;
A
#
# COMPACT_ATOMS: atom_id res chain seq x y z
N MET A 1 -17.39 4.88 2.31
CA MET A 1 -17.04 3.49 1.97
C MET A 1 -17.81 3.12 0.70
N GLU A 2 -17.24 2.32 -0.18
CA GLU A 2 -17.88 1.97 -1.46
C GLU A 2 -19.17 1.16 -1.18
N PRO A 3 -20.34 1.54 -1.74
CA PRO A 3 -21.62 0.93 -1.38
C PRO A 3 -21.68 -0.58 -1.61
N ASP A 4 -21.02 -1.06 -2.67
CA ASP A 4 -20.97 -2.47 -3.05
C ASP A 4 -20.20 -3.34 -2.05
N PHE A 5 -19.35 -2.73 -1.22
CA PHE A 5 -18.51 -3.39 -0.22
C PHE A 5 -18.94 -3.05 1.22
N TRP A 6 -20.09 -2.40 1.37
CA TRP A 6 -20.63 -1.98 2.66
C TRP A 6 -21.63 -3.02 3.21
N ASP A 7 -21.55 -3.30 4.51
CA ASP A 7 -22.54 -4.07 5.24
C ASP A 7 -22.89 -3.31 6.53
N PRO A 8 -24.18 -3.16 6.89
CA PRO A 8 -24.56 -2.54 8.16
C PRO A 8 -23.93 -3.23 9.37
N ASN A 9 -23.59 -4.52 9.25
CA ASN A 9 -22.80 -5.24 10.23
C ASN A 9 -21.32 -5.29 9.81
N PRO A 10 -20.42 -4.52 10.46
CA PRO A 10 -19.00 -4.47 10.07
C PRO A 10 -18.28 -5.81 10.19
N ASN A 11 -18.74 -6.73 11.05
CA ASN A 11 -18.12 -8.06 11.16
C ASN A 11 -18.31 -8.90 9.88
N LYS A 12 -19.46 -8.73 9.20
CA LYS A 12 -19.73 -9.42 7.92
C LYS A 12 -18.86 -8.90 6.78
N ILE A 13 -18.38 -7.65 6.87
CA ILE A 13 -17.43 -7.08 5.91
C ILE A 13 -16.12 -7.85 6.00
N CYS A 14 -15.59 -8.04 7.22
CA CYS A 14 -14.35 -8.79 7.44
C CYS A 14 -14.45 -10.24 7.00
N GLU A 15 -15.56 -10.95 7.30
CA GLU A 15 -15.76 -12.35 6.90
C GLU A 15 -15.84 -12.55 5.37
N LYS A 16 -16.38 -11.58 4.64
CA LYS A 16 -16.44 -11.61 3.17
C LYS A 16 -15.08 -11.35 2.53
N ILE A 17 -14.24 -10.55 3.18
CA ILE A 17 -13.01 -9.99 2.62
C ILE A 17 -11.80 -10.83 3.00
N PHE A 18 -11.75 -11.34 4.22
CA PHE A 18 -10.59 -12.05 4.75
C PHE A 18 -10.92 -13.52 4.99
N PRO A 19 -9.98 -14.45 4.70
CA PRO A 19 -10.15 -15.84 5.10
C PRO A 19 -10.28 -15.95 6.63
N LEU A 20 -10.99 -16.97 7.11
CA LEU A 20 -11.19 -17.22 8.56
C LEU A 20 -9.89 -17.34 9.35
N THR A 21 -8.78 -17.65 8.68
CA THR A 21 -7.43 -17.76 9.26
C THR A 21 -6.62 -16.46 9.19
N PHE A 22 -7.21 -15.35 8.76
CA PHE A 22 -6.52 -14.08 8.60
C PHE A 22 -6.13 -13.48 9.96
N LEU A 23 -4.83 -13.50 10.25
CA LEU A 23 -4.26 -12.88 11.44
C LEU A 23 -3.78 -11.47 11.07
N PHE A 24 -4.39 -10.45 11.68
CA PHE A 24 -4.05 -9.03 11.48
C PHE A 24 -2.61 -8.67 11.89
N LYS A 25 -1.92 -9.56 12.62
CA LYS A 25 -0.54 -9.34 13.04
C LYS A 25 0.40 -9.62 11.86
N PRO A 26 1.20 -8.64 11.38
CA PRO A 26 2.23 -8.93 10.39
C PRO A 26 3.31 -9.79 11.07
N LEU A 27 3.19 -11.11 10.93
CA LEU A 27 4.19 -12.07 11.41
C LEU A 27 5.38 -12.17 10.44
N SER A 28 5.26 -11.60 9.24
CA SER A 28 6.31 -11.63 8.23
C SER A 28 7.37 -10.59 8.52
N LEU A 29 8.57 -11.04 8.87
CA LEU A 29 9.79 -10.22 9.01
C LEU A 29 10.12 -9.44 7.72
N ASN A 30 9.58 -9.88 6.58
CA ASN A 30 9.84 -9.30 5.27
C ASN A 30 8.94 -8.08 4.97
N LYS A 31 7.85 -7.87 5.73
CA LYS A 31 6.98 -6.67 5.62
C LYS A 31 7.60 -5.49 6.35
N THR A 32 8.75 -5.04 5.84
CA THR A 32 9.52 -3.93 6.41
C THR A 32 8.88 -2.57 6.11
N ARG A 33 9.35 -1.49 6.77
CA ARG A 33 8.98 -0.12 6.41
C ARG A 33 9.20 0.17 4.92
N LYS A 34 10.35 -0.26 4.38
CA LYS A 34 10.69 -0.10 2.95
C LYS A 34 9.70 -0.79 2.05
N PHE A 35 9.18 -1.97 2.43
CA PHE A 35 8.15 -2.66 1.67
C PHE A 35 6.87 -1.81 1.54
N TYR A 36 6.38 -1.23 2.63
CA TYR A 36 5.20 -0.36 2.58
C TYR A 36 5.45 0.94 1.81
N GLU A 37 6.63 1.55 1.96
CA GLU A 37 7.03 2.70 1.15
C GLU A 37 7.07 2.35 -0.34
N PHE A 38 7.53 1.14 -0.69
CA PHE A 38 7.56 0.65 -2.06
C PHE A 38 6.16 0.55 -2.65
N ILE A 39 5.20 0.00 -1.90
CA ILE A 39 3.80 -0.11 -2.34
C ILE A 39 3.26 1.28 -2.72
N LEU A 40 3.51 2.30 -1.90
CA LEU A 40 3.01 3.66 -2.15
C LEU A 40 3.55 4.27 -3.45
N VAL A 41 4.83 4.02 -3.76
CA VAL A 41 5.48 4.52 -4.98
C VAL A 41 5.02 3.72 -6.20
N ASP A 42 5.02 2.39 -6.10
CA ASP A 42 4.67 1.47 -7.18
C ASP A 42 3.20 1.63 -7.62
N SER A 43 2.29 1.81 -6.65
CA SER A 43 0.88 2.07 -6.91
C SER A 43 0.59 3.48 -7.41
N LYS A 44 1.60 4.36 -7.48
CA LYS A 44 1.47 5.79 -7.76
C LYS A 44 0.52 6.49 -6.78
N SER A 45 0.40 5.97 -5.56
CA SER A 45 -0.42 6.55 -4.50
C SER A 45 0.19 7.82 -3.92
N VAL A 46 1.51 7.97 -4.03
CA VAL A 46 2.24 9.15 -3.54
C VAL A 46 3.15 9.72 -4.62
N SER A 47 3.34 11.04 -4.58
CA SER A 47 4.43 11.71 -5.26
C SER A 47 5.44 12.18 -4.23
N ILE A 48 6.72 11.98 -4.53
CA ILE A 48 7.84 12.39 -3.67
C ILE A 48 8.63 13.43 -4.45
N LYS A 49 8.77 14.62 -3.86
CA LYS A 49 9.63 15.67 -4.37
C LYS A 49 10.79 15.88 -3.40
N HIS A 50 12.01 15.67 -3.87
CA HIS A 50 13.21 16.00 -3.12
C HIS A 50 13.52 17.49 -3.26
N ASN A 51 13.76 18.16 -2.14
CA ASN A 51 14.22 19.54 -2.11
C ASN A 51 15.70 19.54 -1.73
N PHE A 52 16.52 20.07 -2.63
CA PHE A 52 17.97 20.08 -2.48
C PHE A 52 18.43 21.37 -1.81
N ASP A 53 19.65 21.33 -1.27
CA ASP A 53 20.30 22.51 -0.76
C ASP A 53 20.55 23.52 -1.88
N LYS A 54 20.43 24.81 -1.60
CA LYS A 54 20.62 25.86 -2.61
C LYS A 54 22.07 25.97 -3.07
N SER A 55 23.02 25.55 -2.23
CA SER A 55 24.46 25.59 -2.48
C SER A 55 25.02 24.27 -3.01
N ASP A 56 24.31 23.16 -2.80
CA ASP A 56 24.69 21.84 -3.28
C ASP A 56 23.47 21.04 -3.78
N ASN A 57 23.36 20.90 -5.11
CA ASN A 57 22.30 20.15 -5.77
C ASN A 57 22.37 18.63 -5.57
N GLN A 58 23.39 18.11 -4.88
CA GLN A 58 23.48 16.70 -4.50
C GLN A 58 22.95 16.45 -3.07
N LEU A 59 22.87 17.50 -2.25
CA LEU A 59 22.45 17.39 -0.85
C LEU A 59 20.92 17.55 -0.74
N ILE A 60 20.21 16.47 -0.43
CA ILE A 60 18.78 16.53 -0.10
C ILE A 60 18.61 17.11 1.30
N THR A 61 17.93 18.25 1.43
CA THR A 61 17.64 18.87 2.74
C THR A 61 16.40 18.28 3.38
N HIS A 62 15.36 18.09 2.58
CA HIS A 62 14.10 17.47 2.99
C HIS A 62 13.35 16.98 1.75
N SER A 63 12.36 16.11 1.96
CA SER A 63 11.47 15.64 0.90
C SER A 63 10.03 15.97 1.25
N THR A 64 9.27 16.41 0.26
CA THR A 64 7.83 16.62 0.38
C THR A 64 7.13 15.40 -0.20
N LEU A 65 6.22 14.81 0.57
CA LEU A 65 5.40 13.70 0.12
C LEU A 65 3.96 14.20 -0.06
N GLN A 66 3.39 13.97 -1.24
CA GLN A 66 2.01 14.29 -1.54
C GLN A 66 1.23 12.99 -1.74
N ILE A 67 0.13 12.83 -1.00
CA ILE A 67 -0.81 11.73 -1.20
C ILE A 67 -1.67 12.07 -2.41
N LEU A 68 -1.60 11.25 -3.45
CA LEU A 68 -2.36 11.39 -4.69
C LEU A 68 -3.61 10.53 -4.68
N LYS A 69 -3.50 9.31 -4.15
CA LYS A 69 -4.57 8.31 -4.17
C LYS A 69 -4.51 7.40 -2.96
N VAL A 70 -5.65 7.23 -2.30
CA VAL A 70 -5.88 6.16 -1.32
C VAL A 70 -6.42 4.95 -2.09
N LEU A 71 -5.77 3.79 -1.93
CA LEU A 71 -6.26 2.55 -2.54
C LEU A 71 -7.56 2.09 -1.87
N THR A 72 -8.51 1.67 -2.70
CA THR A 72 -9.85 1.21 -2.31
C THR A 72 -10.06 -0.24 -2.71
N PHE A 73 -11.15 -0.87 -2.28
CA PHE A 73 -11.44 -2.28 -2.64
C PHE A 73 -11.51 -2.47 -4.16
N LYS A 74 -12.11 -1.54 -4.90
CA LYS A 74 -12.13 -1.58 -6.37
C LYS A 74 -10.75 -1.63 -7.01
N ASP A 75 -9.74 -1.07 -6.36
CA ASP A 75 -8.37 -1.13 -6.88
C ASP A 75 -7.78 -2.54 -6.83
N PHE A 76 -8.30 -3.43 -6.00
CA PHE A 76 -7.90 -4.84 -5.92
C PHE A 76 -8.80 -5.79 -6.71
N GLU A 77 -9.54 -5.26 -7.69
CA GLU A 77 -10.43 -6.01 -8.57
C GLU A 77 -11.47 -6.84 -7.78
N THR A 78 -11.65 -8.12 -8.11
CA THR A 78 -12.65 -9.01 -7.48
C THR A 78 -12.18 -9.64 -6.17
N ASN A 79 -10.87 -9.69 -5.88
CA ASN A 79 -10.35 -10.34 -4.69
C ASN A 79 -9.20 -9.55 -4.02
N PRO A 80 -9.45 -8.88 -2.88
CA PRO A 80 -8.42 -8.14 -2.14
C PRO A 80 -7.25 -8.98 -1.63
N ASN A 81 -7.43 -10.30 -1.48
CA ASN A 81 -6.34 -11.21 -1.10
C ASN A 81 -5.43 -11.59 -2.27
N GLN A 82 -5.79 -11.24 -3.51
CA GLN A 82 -4.98 -11.54 -4.67
C GLN A 82 -3.68 -10.71 -4.65
N ILE A 83 -2.56 -11.40 -4.88
CA ILE A 83 -1.24 -10.77 -4.87
C ILE A 83 -1.10 -9.89 -6.11
N LYS A 84 -0.89 -8.59 -5.90
CA LYS A 84 -0.37 -7.66 -6.89
C LYS A 84 1.15 -7.75 -6.97
N LYS A 85 1.67 -7.93 -8.17
CA LYS A 85 3.12 -7.95 -8.41
C LYS A 85 3.68 -6.55 -8.31
N ILE A 86 4.82 -6.42 -7.67
CA ILE A 86 5.60 -5.17 -7.66
C ILE A 86 6.28 -5.03 -9.02
N SER A 87 6.31 -3.82 -9.58
CA SER A 87 6.86 -3.58 -10.93
C SER A 87 8.39 -3.67 -10.99
N GLN A 88 9.08 -3.43 -9.88
CA GLN A 88 10.53 -3.50 -9.78
C GLN A 88 11.00 -4.71 -8.96
N PRO A 89 12.27 -5.13 -9.12
CA PRO A 89 12.86 -6.18 -8.28
C PRO A 89 12.85 -5.76 -6.81
N PHE A 90 12.16 -6.54 -5.97
CA PHE A 90 12.16 -6.41 -4.53
C PHE A 90 12.13 -7.82 -3.91
N ASP A 91 12.66 -7.98 -2.69
CA ASP A 91 12.75 -9.30 -2.03
C ASP A 91 11.38 -9.98 -1.89
N LEU A 92 10.31 -9.18 -1.80
CA LEU A 92 8.93 -9.65 -1.91
C LEU A 92 8.41 -9.45 -3.33
N ILE A 93 7.85 -10.53 -3.90
CA ILE A 93 7.36 -10.59 -5.29
C ILE A 93 6.06 -9.77 -5.48
N GLY A 94 5.36 -9.45 -4.38
CA GLY A 94 4.09 -8.74 -4.44
C GLY A 94 3.50 -8.38 -3.09
N TYR A 95 2.34 -7.73 -3.14
CA TYR A 95 1.55 -7.33 -1.98
C TYR A 95 0.06 -7.63 -2.20
N ASN A 96 -0.67 -7.84 -1.12
CA ASN A 96 -2.12 -7.92 -1.09
C ASN A 96 -2.65 -7.04 0.04
N TYR A 97 -3.97 -6.93 0.14
CA TYR A 97 -4.63 -6.24 1.25
C TYR A 97 -4.45 -7.01 2.58
#